data_AF-A0A7Y3F1I7-F1
#
_entry.id   AF-A0A7Y3F1I7-F1
#
_cell.length_a   1.000
_cell.length_b   1.000
_cell.length_c   1.000
_cell.angle_alpha   90.00
_cell.angle_beta   90.00
_cell.angle_gamma   90.00
#
_symmetry.space_group_name_H-M   'P 1'
#
loop_
_entity.id
_entity.type
_entity.pdbx_description
1 polymer ?
#
loop_
_entity_poly.entity_id
_entity_poly.type
_entity_poly.pdbx_seq_one_letter_code
_entity_poly.pdbx_strand_id
1 'polypeptide(L)'
;SDFDHVLFSYHGLPESHLKTADPTGNHCLQSPDCCQVASPAHATCYRHQVLRTTECFVAKAGLRPDQYSVAFQSRLGRAKWLEPSTVDTLEELAQKGVKKLLVMCPAFVTDCLETLEEIELQGAEEFKQAGGESLTLIPCLNDHEQWVSVLSRWCEKYPV
;
A
#
# COMPACT_ATOMS: atom_id res chain seq x y z
N SER A 1 -0.59 -5.40 -21.34
CA SER A 1 -0.72 -6.72 -20.71
C SER A 1 -2.02 -6.72 -19.95
N ASP A 2 -2.90 -7.71 -20.18
CA ASP A 2 -4.13 -7.83 -19.39
C ASP A 2 -3.77 -8.30 -17.98
N PHE A 3 -4.17 -7.51 -16.98
CA PHE A 3 -4.14 -7.84 -15.56
C PHE A 3 -5.58 -7.95 -15.06
N ASP A 4 -5.79 -8.75 -14.03
CA ASP A 4 -7.11 -8.92 -13.43
C ASP A 4 -7.33 -7.92 -12.29
N HIS A 5 -6.28 -7.63 -11.50
CA HIS A 5 -6.36 -6.80 -10.32
C HIS A 5 -5.04 -6.07 -10.00
N VAL A 6 -5.13 -4.96 -9.27
CA VAL A 6 -3.98 -4.22 -8.72
C VAL A 6 -4.04 -4.21 -7.19
N LEU A 7 -3.03 -4.73 -6.52
CA LEU A 7 -2.89 -4.65 -5.07
C LEU A 7 -1.89 -3.55 -4.70
N PHE A 8 -2.33 -2.57 -3.92
CA PHE A 8 -1.46 -1.60 -3.27
C PHE A 8 -1.05 -2.15 -1.90
N SER A 9 0.18 -2.67 -1.81
CA SER A 9 0.75 -3.20 -0.58
C SER A 9 1.56 -2.11 0.14
N TYR A 10 1.22 -1.83 1.39
CA TYR A 10 1.90 -0.83 2.22
C TYR A 10 2.58 -1.48 3.41
N HIS A 11 3.71 -0.94 3.87
CA HIS A 11 4.30 -1.43 5.11
C HIS A 11 3.29 -1.33 6.27
N GLY A 12 3.06 -2.44 6.95
CA GLY A 12 2.14 -2.48 8.08
C GLY A 12 2.67 -1.66 9.26
N LEU A 13 1.75 -1.23 10.12
CA LEU A 13 2.09 -0.65 11.41
C LEU A 13 1.24 -1.30 12.50
N PRO A 14 1.76 -1.44 13.72
CA PRO A 14 0.93 -1.71 14.88
C PRO A 14 -0.13 -0.61 15.05
N GLU A 15 -1.36 -1.00 15.39
CA GLU A 15 -2.44 -0.03 15.64
C GLU A 15 -2.08 1.01 16.72
N SER A 16 -1.22 0.63 17.68
CA SER A 16 -0.75 1.54 18.72
C SER A 16 0.03 2.73 18.15
N HIS A 17 0.77 2.56 17.05
CA HIS A 17 1.52 3.66 16.44
C HIS A 17 0.58 4.74 15.89
N LEU A 18 -0.57 4.33 15.33
CA LEU A 18 -1.59 5.28 14.85
C LEU A 18 -2.23 6.04 15.99
N LYS A 19 -2.49 5.37 17.12
CA LYS A 19 -3.05 5.99 18.33
C LYS A 19 -2.08 6.99 18.95
N THR A 20 -0.79 6.65 19.00
CA THR A 20 0.25 7.56 19.51
C THR A 20 0.46 8.77 18.60
N ALA A 21 0.37 8.58 17.28
CA ALA A 21 0.52 9.66 16.30
C ALA A 21 -0.71 10.58 16.20
N ASP A 22 -1.86 10.19 16.77
CA ASP A 22 -3.09 10.95 16.73
C ASP A 22 -3.06 12.12 17.75
N PRO A 23 -2.94 13.38 17.29
CA PRO A 23 -2.88 14.56 18.17
C PRO A 23 -4.20 14.83 18.89
N THR A 24 -5.32 14.25 18.43
CA THR A 24 -6.63 14.39 19.07
C THR A 24 -6.83 13.39 20.21
N GLY A 25 -6.08 12.28 20.19
CA GLY A 25 -6.21 11.16 21.13
C GLY A 25 -7.51 10.35 21.01
N ASN A 26 -8.41 10.70 20.10
CA ASN A 26 -9.75 10.10 20.01
C ASN A 26 -10.32 10.03 18.58
N HIS A 27 -9.48 10.00 17.55
CA HIS A 27 -9.93 9.95 16.16
C HIS A 27 -9.55 8.64 15.47
N CYS A 28 -8.25 8.33 15.45
CA CYS A 28 -7.72 7.18 14.73
C CYS A 28 -8.27 5.86 15.32
N LEU A 29 -8.81 5.01 14.45
CA LEU A 29 -9.38 3.69 14.79
C LEU A 29 -10.60 3.74 15.74
N GLN A 30 -11.23 4.90 15.93
CA GLN A 30 -12.47 5.01 16.71
C GLN A 30 -13.73 4.66 15.90
N SER A 31 -13.65 4.73 14.57
CA SER A 31 -14.69 4.26 13.66
C SER A 31 -14.06 3.54 12.46
N PRO A 32 -14.81 2.65 11.78
CA PRO A 32 -14.32 1.96 10.58
C PRO A 32 -13.88 2.92 9.46
N ASP A 33 -14.55 4.06 9.38
CA ASP A 33 -14.43 5.10 8.35
C ASP A 33 -13.65 6.35 8.81
N CYS A 34 -12.89 6.29 9.91
CA CYS A 34 -12.17 7.45 10.46
C CYS A 34 -11.22 8.14 9.46
N CYS A 35 -10.78 7.44 8.42
CA CYS A 35 -9.94 8.02 7.36
C CYS A 35 -10.74 8.91 6.39
N GLN A 36 -12.06 8.77 6.33
CA GLN A 36 -12.97 9.56 5.50
C GLN A 36 -13.64 10.71 6.27
N VAL A 37 -13.58 10.68 7.61
CA VAL A 37 -14.07 11.74 8.48
C VAL A 37 -12.97 12.77 8.72
N ALA A 38 -13.19 14.01 8.31
CA ALA A 38 -12.21 15.10 8.43
C ALA A 38 -11.73 15.28 9.87
N SER A 39 -10.41 15.34 10.07
CA SER A 39 -9.80 15.51 11.39
C SER A 39 -8.37 16.05 11.29
N PRO A 40 -7.90 16.85 12.28
CA PRO A 40 -6.49 17.23 12.38
C PRO A 40 -5.54 16.02 12.43
N ALA A 41 -6.01 14.86 12.89
CA ALA A 41 -5.22 13.64 12.96
C ALA A 41 -4.71 13.17 11.59
N HIS A 42 -5.37 13.55 10.50
CA HIS A 42 -4.97 13.18 9.15
C HIS A 42 -3.59 13.70 8.77
N ALA A 43 -3.13 14.82 9.36
CA ALA A 43 -1.81 15.38 9.10
C ALA A 43 -0.66 14.47 9.56
N THR A 44 -0.89 13.60 10.54
CA THR A 44 0.12 12.70 11.13
C THR A 44 -0.23 11.22 11.00
N CYS A 45 -1.46 10.89 10.59
CA CYS A 45 -1.92 9.51 10.46
C CYS A 45 -1.43 8.84 9.18
N TYR A 46 -0.52 7.88 9.32
CA TYR A 46 0.01 7.06 8.23
C TYR A 46 -1.08 6.42 7.37
N ARG A 47 -2.05 5.73 8.00
CA ARG A 47 -3.13 5.02 7.28
C ARG A 47 -3.95 5.97 6.42
N HIS A 48 -4.27 7.17 6.92
CA HIS A 48 -4.99 8.15 6.11
C HIS A 48 -4.16 8.59 4.88
N GLN A 49 -2.88 8.90 5.06
CA GLN A 49 -2.02 9.38 3.97
C GLN A 49 -1.84 8.32 2.87
N VAL A 50 -1.67 7.04 3.22
CA VAL A 50 -1.54 5.96 2.21
C VAL A 50 -2.84 5.69 1.47
N LEU A 51 -3.99 5.71 2.16
CA LEU A 51 -5.29 5.57 1.52
C LEU A 51 -5.56 6.75 0.57
N ARG A 52 -5.23 7.98 1.01
CA ARG A 52 -5.37 9.18 0.18
C ARG A 52 -4.46 9.13 -1.05
N THR A 53 -3.26 8.58 -0.90
CA THR A 53 -2.32 8.36 -2.01
C THR A 53 -2.90 7.37 -3.02
N THR A 54 -3.44 6.25 -2.55
CA THR A 54 -4.12 5.26 -3.41
C THR A 54 -5.29 5.89 -4.17
N GLU A 55 -6.18 6.61 -3.48
CA GLU A 55 -7.33 7.30 -4.10
C GLU A 55 -6.89 8.25 -5.23
N CYS A 56 -5.87 9.07 -4.97
CA CYS A 56 -5.34 10.01 -5.97
C CYS A 56 -4.71 9.28 -7.16
N PHE A 57 -4.01 8.17 -6.91
CA PHE A 57 -3.40 7.37 -7.95
C PHE A 57 -4.46 6.70 -8.83
N VAL A 58 -5.40 5.97 -8.21
CA VAL A 58 -6.50 5.26 -8.87
C VAL A 58 -7.31 6.20 -9.77
N ALA A 59 -7.65 7.39 -9.28
CA ALA A 59 -8.38 8.40 -10.05
C ALA A 59 -7.62 8.84 -11.32
N LYS A 60 -6.29 8.97 -11.23
CA LYS A 60 -5.44 9.33 -12.38
C LYS A 60 -5.20 8.16 -13.33
N ALA A 61 -5.08 6.95 -12.79
CA ALA A 61 -4.87 5.73 -13.56
C ALA A 61 -6.16 5.21 -14.24
N GLY A 62 -7.33 5.72 -13.85
CA GLY A 62 -8.62 5.31 -14.40
C GLY A 62 -9.04 3.90 -13.96
N LEU A 63 -8.57 3.45 -12.79
CA LEU A 63 -8.94 2.15 -12.23
C LEU A 63 -10.34 2.23 -11.61
N ARG A 64 -11.18 1.23 -11.88
CA ARG A 64 -12.49 1.11 -11.23
C ARG A 64 -12.36 0.55 -9.80
N PRO A 65 -13.33 0.79 -8.90
CA PRO A 65 -13.29 0.28 -7.52
C PRO A 65 -13.14 -1.24 -7.38
N ASP A 66 -13.60 -2.01 -8.38
CA ASP A 66 -13.49 -3.47 -8.43
C ASP A 66 -12.13 -3.98 -8.91
N GLN A 67 -11.24 -3.10 -9.40
CA GLN A 67 -9.96 -3.49 -10.01
C GLN A 67 -8.76 -3.31 -9.07
N TYR A 68 -8.98 -2.84 -7.84
CA TYR A 68 -7.88 -2.69 -6.89
C TYR A 68 -8.26 -2.98 -5.45
N SER A 69 -7.24 -3.18 -4.63
CA SER A 69 -7.37 -3.31 -3.17
C SER A 69 -6.14 -2.73 -2.49
N VAL A 70 -6.26 -2.48 -1.18
CA VAL A 70 -5.16 -2.01 -0.33
C VAL A 70 -4.94 -3.03 0.77
N ALA A 71 -3.69 -3.39 1.01
CA ALA A 71 -3.30 -4.30 2.09
C ALA A 71 -2.00 -3.85 2.76
N PHE A 72 -1.66 -4.49 3.88
CA PHE A 72 -0.52 -4.16 4.71
C PHE A 72 0.42 -5.36 4.90
N GLN A 73 1.69 -5.19 4.56
CA GLN A 73 2.74 -6.22 4.59
C GLN A 73 3.65 -6.10 5.84
N SER A 74 4.60 -7.03 5.98
CA SER A 74 5.69 -6.99 6.97
C SER A 74 5.23 -6.95 8.43
N ARG A 75 4.15 -7.68 8.77
CA ARG A 75 3.67 -7.81 10.16
C ARG A 75 4.62 -8.63 11.02
N LEU A 76 4.95 -8.12 12.21
CA LEU A 76 5.82 -8.81 13.18
C LEU A 76 5.18 -8.91 14.57
N GLY A 77 5.40 -10.05 15.23
CA GLY A 77 4.97 -10.28 16.61
C GLY A 77 3.44 -10.39 16.78
N ARG A 78 2.99 -10.25 18.04
CA ARG A 78 1.60 -10.55 18.46
C ARG A 78 0.69 -9.32 18.62
N ALA A 79 1.19 -8.13 18.32
CA ALA A 79 0.39 -6.91 18.40
C ALA A 79 -0.78 -6.95 17.39
N LYS A 80 -1.75 -6.07 17.56
CA LYS A 80 -2.73 -5.77 16.49
C LYS A 80 -2.09 -4.84 15.48
N TRP A 81 -2.19 -5.20 14.20
CA TRP A 81 -1.64 -4.45 13.08
C TRP A 81 -2.76 -3.92 12.20
N LEU A 82 -2.40 -3.03 11.29
CA LEU A 82 -3.30 -2.63 10.21
C LEU A 82 -3.68 -3.83 9.34
N GLU A 83 -4.95 -3.87 8.98
CA GLU A 83 -5.58 -4.92 8.18
C GLU A 83 -6.25 -4.29 6.94
N PRO A 84 -6.42 -5.05 5.84
CA PRO A 84 -6.08 -6.47 5.72
C PRO A 84 -4.57 -6.70 5.51
N SER A 85 -4.07 -7.83 6.01
CA SER A 85 -2.74 -8.36 5.72
C SER A 85 -2.55 -8.60 4.22
N THR A 86 -1.36 -8.31 3.68
CA THR A 86 -1.03 -8.60 2.28
C THR A 86 -1.11 -10.09 1.99
N VAL A 87 -0.58 -10.95 2.86
CA VAL A 87 -0.62 -12.42 2.69
C VAL A 87 -2.06 -12.92 2.57
N ASP A 88 -2.92 -12.53 3.51
CA ASP A 88 -4.34 -12.92 3.52
C ASP A 88 -5.05 -12.40 2.25
N THR A 89 -4.71 -11.17 1.82
CA THR A 89 -5.29 -10.57 0.62
C THR A 89 -4.86 -11.30 -0.66
N LEU A 90 -3.61 -11.78 -0.75
CA LEU A 90 -3.13 -12.58 -1.88
C LEU A 90 -3.93 -13.88 -1.99
N GLU A 91 -4.08 -14.60 -0.88
CA GLU A 91 -4.86 -15.83 -0.83
C GLU A 91 -6.33 -15.59 -1.24
N GLU A 92 -6.97 -14.58 -0.65
CA GLU A 92 -8.36 -14.23 -0.96
C GLU A 92 -8.57 -13.88 -2.44
N LEU A 93 -7.67 -13.09 -3.04
CA LEU A 93 -7.78 -12.70 -4.44
C LEU A 93 -7.65 -13.91 -5.37
N ALA A 94 -6.68 -14.78 -5.10
CA ALA A 94 -6.50 -16.02 -5.86
C ALA A 94 -7.74 -16.93 -5.79
N GLN A 95 -8.31 -17.10 -4.59
CA GLN A 95 -9.53 -17.88 -4.36
C GLN A 95 -10.77 -17.25 -5.04
N LYS A 96 -10.81 -15.92 -5.16
CA LYS A 96 -11.85 -15.18 -5.92
C LYS A 96 -11.67 -15.27 -7.43
N GLY A 97 -10.62 -15.94 -7.92
CA GLY A 97 -10.39 -16.20 -9.34
C GLY A 97 -9.46 -15.21 -10.04
N VAL A 98 -8.83 -14.28 -9.31
CA VAL A 98 -7.77 -13.43 -9.87
C VAL A 98 -6.59 -14.33 -10.26
N LYS A 99 -6.15 -14.25 -11.52
CA LYS A 99 -5.04 -15.06 -12.05
C LYS A 99 -3.79 -14.20 -12.28
N LYS A 100 -3.95 -12.96 -12.71
CA LYS A 100 -2.87 -12.03 -13.03
C LYS A 100 -2.92 -10.80 -12.15
N LEU A 101 -2.12 -10.80 -11.09
CA LEU A 101 -2.08 -9.74 -10.09
C LEU A 101 -0.89 -8.80 -10.34
N LEU A 102 -1.16 -7.50 -10.37
CA LEU A 102 -0.11 -6.48 -10.24
C LEU A 102 -0.01 -6.05 -8.79
N VAL A 103 1.20 -5.89 -8.26
CA VAL A 103 1.42 -5.36 -6.91
C VAL A 103 2.29 -4.12 -6.95
N MET A 104 1.86 -3.08 -6.25
CA MET A 104 2.64 -1.85 -6.04
C MET A 104 2.99 -1.72 -4.55
N CYS A 105 4.17 -1.14 -4.25
CA CYS A 105 4.60 -0.85 -2.89
C CYS A 105 4.82 0.66 -2.66
N PRO A 106 3.78 1.53 -2.68
CA PRO A 106 3.95 2.97 -2.87
C PRO A 106 4.51 3.73 -1.67
N ALA A 107 4.69 3.06 -0.52
CA ALA A 107 5.41 3.63 0.63
C ALA A 107 6.93 3.62 0.43
N PHE A 108 7.44 2.90 -0.58
CA PHE A 108 8.86 2.85 -0.92
C PHE A 108 9.10 3.57 -2.25
N VAL A 109 10.17 4.36 -2.32
CA VAL A 109 10.60 5.05 -3.55
C VAL A 109 11.72 4.30 -4.26
N THR A 110 12.36 3.35 -3.60
CA THR A 110 13.42 2.49 -4.12
C THR A 110 13.11 1.05 -3.75
N ASP A 111 13.44 0.10 -4.63
CA ASP A 111 13.28 -1.31 -4.32
C ASP A 111 14.17 -1.72 -3.13
N CYS A 112 13.63 -2.59 -2.29
CA CYS A 112 14.25 -3.03 -1.06
C CYS A 112 13.84 -4.49 -0.75
N LEU A 113 14.25 -5.00 0.42
CA LEU A 113 13.93 -6.37 0.82
C LEU A 113 12.43 -6.61 0.85
N GLU A 114 11.68 -5.64 1.38
CA GLU A 114 10.23 -5.67 1.51
C GLU A 114 9.50 -5.66 0.15
N THR A 115 10.16 -5.26 -0.95
CA THR A 115 9.57 -5.32 -2.28
C THR A 115 10.03 -6.56 -3.04
N LEU A 116 11.34 -6.75 -3.19
CA LEU A 116 11.90 -7.82 -4.02
C LEU A 116 11.72 -9.20 -3.38
N GLU A 117 12.03 -9.34 -2.09
CA GLU A 117 11.97 -10.65 -1.43
C GLU A 117 10.55 -10.97 -0.96
N GLU A 118 9.92 -10.05 -0.22
CA GLU A 118 8.61 -10.30 0.38
C GLU A 118 7.48 -10.35 -0.65
N ILE A 119 7.48 -9.47 -1.66
CA ILE A 119 6.38 -9.39 -2.63
C ILE A 119 6.71 -10.14 -3.92
N GLU A 120 7.82 -9.83 -4.58
CA GLU A 120 8.11 -10.41 -5.90
C GLU A 120 8.44 -11.91 -5.83
N LEU A 121 9.09 -12.37 -4.76
CA LEU A 121 9.41 -13.79 -4.57
C LEU A 121 8.39 -14.51 -3.69
N GLN A 122 8.27 -14.13 -2.42
CA GLN A 122 7.43 -14.87 -1.45
C GLN A 122 5.94 -14.70 -1.79
N GLY A 123 5.47 -13.46 -1.96
CA GLY A 123 4.09 -13.19 -2.33
C GLY A 123 3.69 -13.84 -3.66
N ALA A 124 4.59 -13.90 -4.65
CA ALA A 124 4.30 -14.58 -5.91
C ALA A 124 4.11 -16.09 -5.74
N GLU A 125 4.91 -16.72 -4.89
CA GLU A 125 4.77 -18.14 -4.56
C GLU A 125 3.46 -18.40 -3.78
N GLU A 126 3.14 -17.59 -2.77
CA GLU A 126 1.90 -17.68 -2.00
C GLU A 126 0.66 -17.51 -2.88
N PHE A 127 0.65 -16.48 -3.73
CA PHE A 127 -0.46 -16.22 -4.66
C PHE A 127 -0.67 -17.39 -5.62
N LYS A 128 0.42 -17.98 -6.12
CA LYS A 128 0.37 -19.15 -7.01
C LYS A 128 -0.12 -20.40 -6.29
N GLN A 129 0.33 -20.65 -5.06
CA GLN A 129 -0.14 -21.75 -4.22
C GLN A 129 -1.64 -21.65 -3.91
N ALA A 130 -2.15 -20.42 -3.73
CA ALA A 130 -3.57 -20.16 -3.53
C ALA A 130 -4.42 -20.25 -4.81
N GLY A 131 -3.81 -20.51 -5.98
CA GLY A 131 -4.49 -20.74 -7.24
C GLY A 131 -4.42 -19.59 -8.26
N GLY A 132 -3.64 -18.54 -7.99
CA GLY A 132 -3.27 -17.52 -8.97
C GLY A 132 -2.29 -18.06 -10.02
N GLU A 133 -2.07 -17.32 -11.11
CA GLU A 133 -1.12 -17.70 -12.17
C GLU A 133 0.18 -16.90 -12.11
N SER A 134 0.07 -15.57 -11.99
CA SER A 134 1.23 -14.68 -11.95
C SER A 134 0.96 -13.47 -11.08
N LEU A 135 1.92 -13.19 -10.20
CA LEU A 135 2.07 -11.91 -9.51
C LEU A 135 3.21 -11.15 -10.18
N THR A 136 3.02 -9.87 -10.48
CA THR A 136 4.08 -9.00 -11.01
C THR A 136 4.22 -7.79 -10.10
N LEU A 137 5.39 -7.66 -9.48
CA LEU A 137 5.78 -6.44 -8.78
C LEU A 137 5.96 -5.32 -9.82
N ILE A 138 5.28 -4.21 -9.61
CA ILE A 138 5.58 -2.95 -10.30
C ILE A 138 6.79 -2.35 -9.58
N PRO A 139 7.92 -2.11 -10.28
CA PRO A 139 9.12 -1.57 -9.66
C PRO A 139 8.84 -0.24 -8.96
N CYS A 140 9.58 0.01 -7.88
CA CYS A 140 9.58 1.33 -7.27
C CYS A 140 10.08 2.41 -8.26
N LEU A 141 9.94 3.67 -7.87
CA LEU A 141 10.36 4.79 -8.73
C LEU A 141 11.86 4.76 -9.05
N ASN A 142 12.69 4.22 -8.14
CA ASN A 142 14.13 4.06 -8.31
C ASN A 142 14.79 5.34 -8.86
N ASP A 143 15.49 5.23 -9.98
CA ASP A 143 16.16 6.33 -10.69
C ASP A 143 15.35 6.85 -11.89
N HIS A 144 14.05 6.54 -11.96
CA HIS A 144 13.21 6.96 -13.08
C HIS A 144 13.26 8.49 -13.28
N GLU A 145 13.55 8.92 -14.50
CA GLU A 145 13.87 10.33 -14.81
C GLU A 145 12.81 11.32 -14.33
N GLN A 146 11.52 10.95 -14.45
CA GLN A 146 10.42 11.81 -13.99
C GLN A 146 10.43 11.99 -12.46
N TRP A 147 10.82 10.96 -11.70
CA TRP A 147 10.94 11.04 -10.25
C TRP A 147 12.12 11.92 -9.83
N VAL A 148 13.28 11.72 -10.46
CA VAL A 148 14.46 12.59 -10.26
C VAL A 148 14.13 14.05 -10.55
N SER A 149 13.40 14.33 -11.64
CA SER A 149 12.93 15.67 -11.97
C SER A 149 11.98 16.26 -10.92
N VAL A 150 11.09 15.46 -10.34
CA VAL A 150 10.23 15.89 -9.23
C VAL A 150 11.06 16.28 -8.01
N LEU A 151 12.00 15.42 -7.60
CA LEU A 151 12.89 15.69 -6.46
C LEU A 151 13.71 16.97 -6.66
N SER A 152 14.34 17.12 -7.83
CA SER A 152 15.11 18.32 -8.17
C SER A 152 14.26 19.59 -8.05
N ARG A 153 13.05 19.60 -8.60
CA ARG A 153 12.13 20.75 -8.48
C ARG A 153 11.70 21.03 -7.04
N TRP A 154 11.52 19.99 -6.22
CA TRP A 154 11.16 20.17 -4.81
C TRP A 154 12.30 20.80 -4.02
N CYS A 155 13.54 20.36 -4.23
CA CYS A 155 14.73 20.97 -3.61
C CYS A 155 14.88 22.45 -3.98
N GLU A 156 14.60 22.82 -5.24
CA GLU A 156 14.63 24.21 -5.69
C GLU A 156 13.49 25.06 -5.12
N LYS A 157 12.28 24.48 -5.04
CA LYS A 157 11.08 25.20 -4.61
C LYS A 157 11.00 25.39 -3.09
N TYR A 158 11.51 24.42 -2.33
CA TYR A 158 11.50 24.43 -0.87
C TYR A 158 12.93 24.36 -0.35
N PRO A 159 13.72 25.43 -0.53
CA PRO A 159 15.07 25.48 0.02
C PRO A 159 15.01 25.40 1.54
N VAL A 160 15.97 24.67 2.11
CA VAL A 160 16.20 24.54 3.57
C VAL A 160 16.70 25.84 4.18
#